data_AF-A0A6M0P3Q6-F1
#
_entry.id   AF-A0A6M0P3Q6-F1
#
_cell.length_a   1.000
_cell.length_b   1.000
_cell.length_c   1.000
_cell.angle_alpha   90.00
_cell.angle_beta   90.00
_cell.angle_gamma   90.00
#
_symmetry.space_group_name_H-M   'P 1'
#
loop_
_entity.id
_entity.type
_entity.pdbx_description
1 polymer ?
#
loop_
_entity_poly.entity_id
_entity_poly.type
_entity_poly.pdbx_seq_one_letter_code
_entity_poly.pdbx_strand_id
1 'polypeptide(L)'
;MDSNEKLKVAFASIGSWGKFTSIVTIIMGAVSAVFGLFAFVVGAIPGIIEIFLGVFLLRSANGAARAKEALDPDACNDAISYYAKYVKLQAILLIIAIVLIVISAIFAIVGVWSFSQLGGI
;
A
#
# COMPACT_ATOMS: atom_id res chain seq x y z
N MET A 1 8.65 -4.79 32.38
CA MET A 1 8.47 -3.80 31.30
C MET A 1 7.11 -3.17 31.45
N ASP A 2 7.08 -1.88 31.74
CA ASP A 2 5.86 -1.12 31.98
C ASP A 2 5.01 -0.99 30.69
N SER A 3 3.70 -0.79 30.82
CA SER A 3 2.79 -0.66 29.68
C SER A 3 3.16 0.53 28.79
N ASN A 4 3.61 1.64 29.37
CA ASN A 4 4.05 2.81 28.61
C ASN A 4 5.34 2.54 27.83
N GLU A 5 6.24 1.73 28.39
CA GLU A 5 7.48 1.33 27.75
C GLU A 5 7.21 0.47 26.50
N LYS A 6 6.25 -0.46 26.58
CA LYS A 6 5.75 -1.23 25.43
C LYS A 6 5.20 -0.32 24.33
N LEU A 7 4.40 0.69 24.69
CA LEU A 7 3.82 1.64 23.74
C LEU A 7 4.90 2.47 23.05
N LYS A 8 5.90 2.97 23.79
CA LYS A 8 7.02 3.72 23.22
C LYS A 8 7.84 2.88 22.24
N VAL A 9 8.12 1.61 22.57
CA VAL A 9 8.81 0.68 21.66
C VAL A 9 7.99 0.43 20.39
N ALA A 10 6.68 0.21 20.53
CA ALA A 10 5.79 0.01 19.38
C ALA A 10 5.75 1.24 18.47
N PHE A 11 5.57 2.44 19.03
CA PHE A 11 5.58 3.69 18.28
C PHE A 11 6.94 4.01 17.66
N ALA A 12 8.04 3.67 18.33
CA ALA A 12 9.38 3.80 17.76
C ALA A 12 9.54 2.91 16.51
N SER A 13 9.06 1.67 16.57
CA SER A 13 9.09 0.73 15.43
C SER A 13 8.20 1.21 14.28
N ILE A 14 6.96 1.62 14.56
CA ILE A 14 6.04 2.19 13.55
C ILE A 14 6.63 3.46 12.94
N GLY A 15 7.30 4.30 13.74
CA GLY A 15 7.92 5.53 13.27
C GLY A 15 9.10 5.32 12.33
N SER A 16 9.98 4.35 12.58
CA SER A 16 11.14 4.08 11.72
C SER A 16 10.77 3.26 10.50
N TRP A 17 10.16 2.08 10.70
CA TRP A 17 9.76 1.19 9.61
C TRP A 17 8.64 1.78 8.77
N GLY A 18 7.65 2.42 9.40
CA GLY A 18 6.56 3.06 8.67
C GLY A 18 7.03 4.18 7.75
N LYS A 19 8.03 4.99 8.16
CA LYS A 19 8.63 6.01 7.29
C LYS A 19 9.31 5.38 6.09
N PHE A 20 10.18 4.40 6.33
CA PHE A 20 10.88 3.71 5.25
C PHE A 20 9.91 3.06 4.27
N THR A 21 8.97 2.24 4.76
CA THR A 21 7.96 1.58 3.93
C THR A 21 7.12 2.59 3.17
N SER A 22 6.68 3.67 3.80
CA SER A 22 5.85 4.68 3.11
C SER A 22 6.55 5.36 1.95
N ILE A 23 7.84 5.68 2.07
CA ILE A 23 8.62 6.31 0.99
C ILE A 23 8.77 5.32 -0.16
N VAL A 24 9.13 4.07 0.13
CA VAL A 24 9.24 3.01 -0.88
C VAL A 24 7.90 2.81 -1.58
N THR A 25 6.79 2.72 -0.85
CA THR A 25 5.44 2.58 -1.41
C THR A 25 5.06 3.76 -2.30
N ILE A 26 5.35 5.01 -1.91
CA ILE A 26 5.08 6.18 -2.75
C ILE A 26 5.86 6.11 -4.06
N ILE A 27 7.15 5.75 -4.00
CA ILE A 27 8.01 5.64 -5.17
C ILE A 27 7.49 4.53 -6.09
N MET A 28 7.18 3.35 -5.55
CA MET A 28 6.65 2.21 -6.32
C MET A 28 5.30 2.54 -6.95
N GLY A 29 4.40 3.19 -6.22
CA GLY A 29 3.12 3.67 -6.75
C GLY A 29 3.28 4.70 -7.86
N ALA A 30 4.25 5.62 -7.76
CA ALA A 30 4.56 6.58 -8.81
C ALA A 30 5.10 5.91 -10.08
N VAL A 31 6.03 4.96 -9.92
CA VAL A 31 6.53 4.13 -11.02
C VAL A 31 5.38 3.36 -11.67
N SER A 32 4.56 2.68 -10.87
CA SER A 32 3.39 1.93 -11.30
C SER A 32 2.37 2.80 -12.04
N ALA A 33 2.10 4.02 -11.57
CA ALA A 33 1.19 4.95 -12.24
C ALA A 33 1.70 5.39 -13.63
N VAL A 34 3.01 5.65 -13.75
CA VAL A 34 3.63 6.06 -15.02
C VAL A 34 3.61 4.90 -16.03
N PHE A 35 4.02 3.70 -15.62
CA PHE A 35 4.02 2.53 -16.50
C PHE A 35 2.59 2.04 -16.82
N GLY A 36 1.71 2.11 -15.83
CA GLY A 36 0.30 1.74 -15.96
C GLY A 36 -0.48 2.63 -16.93
N LEU A 37 -0.06 3.87 -17.15
CA LEU A 37 -0.65 4.75 -18.17
C LEU A 37 -0.56 4.14 -19.59
N PHE A 38 0.50 3.38 -19.88
CA PHE A 38 0.71 2.73 -21.18
C PHE A 38 -0.10 1.44 -21.35
N ALA A 39 -0.63 0.87 -20.25
CA ALA A 39 -1.41 -0.36 -20.24
C ALA A 39 -2.94 -0.10 -20.19
N PHE A 40 -3.41 0.88 -21.00
CA PHE A 40 -4.71 1.56 -20.90
C PHE A 40 -4.81 2.46 -19.65
N VAL A 41 -5.47 3.63 -19.77
CA VAL A 41 -5.65 4.64 -18.68
C VAL A 41 -6.09 4.03 -17.33
N VAL A 42 -6.78 2.89 -17.36
CA VAL A 42 -7.19 2.12 -16.18
C VAL A 42 -6.00 1.60 -15.36
N GLY A 43 -4.86 1.29 -15.99
CA GLY A 43 -3.65 0.78 -15.34
C GLY A 43 -2.92 1.79 -14.45
N ALA A 44 -3.13 3.09 -14.63
CA ALA A 44 -2.54 4.12 -13.77
C ALA A 44 -3.27 4.25 -12.42
N ILE A 45 -4.55 3.87 -12.35
CA ILE A 45 -5.41 4.04 -11.16
C ILE A 45 -4.84 3.29 -9.94
N PRO A 46 -4.45 2.00 -10.03
CA PRO A 46 -3.83 1.30 -8.90
C PRO A 46 -2.59 2.01 -8.35
N GLY A 47 -1.70 2.50 -9.23
CA GLY A 47 -0.49 3.21 -8.81
C GLY A 47 -0.77 4.53 -8.09
N ILE A 48 -1.77 5.29 -8.54
CA ILE A 48 -2.21 6.51 -7.85
C ILE A 48 -2.74 6.19 -6.44
N ILE A 49 -3.54 5.14 -6.30
CA ILE A 49 -4.06 4.72 -5.00
C ILE A 49 -2.91 4.26 -4.09
N GLU A 50 -1.93 3.55 -4.62
CA GLU A 50 -0.72 3.14 -3.89
C GLU A 50 0.11 4.34 -3.38
N ILE A 51 0.16 5.46 -4.13
CA ILE A 51 0.75 6.70 -3.62
C ILE A 51 -0.01 7.21 -2.39
N PHE A 52 -1.34 7.30 -2.45
CA PHE A 52 -2.15 7.76 -1.31
C PHE A 52 -2.02 6.84 -0.10
N LEU A 53 -1.89 5.54 -0.35
CA LEU A 53 -1.61 4.54 0.66
C LEU A 53 -0.30 4.86 1.39
N GLY A 54 0.78 5.08 0.64
CA GLY A 54 2.06 5.48 1.20
C GLY A 54 1.98 6.80 1.97
N VAL A 55 1.22 7.80 1.48
CA VAL A 55 1.00 9.06 2.20
C VAL A 55 0.31 8.86 3.55
N PHE A 56 -0.70 7.98 3.63
CA PHE A 56 -1.35 7.68 4.92
C PHE A 56 -0.40 6.96 5.88
N LEU A 57 0.40 6.01 5.39
CA LEU A 57 1.41 5.34 6.21
C LEU A 57 2.48 6.31 6.70
N LEU A 58 2.89 7.26 5.87
CA LEU A 58 3.85 8.30 6.24
C LEU A 58 3.31 9.20 7.36
N ARG A 59 2.04 9.59 7.28
CA ARG A 59 1.37 10.37 8.35
C ARG A 59 1.26 9.56 9.65
N SER A 60 0.91 8.29 9.55
CA SER A 60 0.91 7.36 10.69
C SER A 60 2.29 7.27 11.34
N ALA A 61 3.34 7.10 10.54
CA ALA A 61 4.72 6.99 11.03
C ALA A 61 5.22 8.29 11.67
N ASN A 62 4.84 9.44 11.12
CA ASN A 62 5.13 10.75 11.72
C ASN A 62 4.41 10.93 13.06
N GLY A 63 3.13 10.55 13.15
CA GLY A 63 2.37 10.55 14.41
C GLY A 63 3.02 9.63 15.45
N ALA A 64 3.40 8.41 15.06
CA ALA A 64 4.07 7.44 15.93
C ALA A 64 5.44 7.97 16.43
N ALA A 65 6.22 8.61 15.55
CA ALA A 65 7.49 9.20 15.95
C ALA A 65 7.34 10.30 17.02
N ARG A 66 6.25 11.09 16.97
CA ARG A 66 5.90 12.08 18.01
C ARG A 66 5.35 11.44 19.27
N ALA A 67 4.48 10.44 19.12
CA ALA A 67 3.87 9.71 20.21
C ALA A 67 4.90 8.98 21.10
N LYS A 68 6.03 8.51 20.55
CA LYS A 68 7.06 7.83 21.35
C LYS A 68 7.71 8.73 22.42
N GLU A 69 7.75 10.05 22.21
CA GLU A 69 8.47 10.98 23.08
C GLU A 69 7.67 11.26 24.36
N ALA A 70 6.40 11.66 24.18
CA ALA A 70 5.56 12.12 25.28
C ALA A 70 4.33 11.22 25.54
N LEU A 71 4.06 10.21 24.71
CA LEU A 71 2.78 9.48 24.69
C LEU A 71 1.57 10.43 24.66
N ASP A 72 1.74 11.54 23.95
CA ASP A 72 0.71 12.54 23.76
C ASP A 72 -0.55 11.87 23.13
N PRO A 73 -1.73 11.99 23.77
CA PRO A 73 -2.95 11.33 23.29
C PRO A 73 -3.31 11.69 21.86
N ASP A 74 -3.09 12.95 21.46
CA ASP A 74 -3.39 13.43 20.11
C ASP A 74 -2.43 12.81 19.09
N ALA A 75 -1.12 12.80 19.35
CA ALA A 75 -0.14 12.12 18.51
C ALA A 75 -0.37 10.60 18.39
N CYS A 76 -0.80 9.95 19.48
CA CYS A 76 -1.17 8.54 19.48
C CYS A 76 -2.40 8.29 18.60
N ASN A 77 -3.43 9.13 18.74
CA ASN A 77 -4.65 9.04 17.96
C ASN A 77 -4.39 9.31 16.47
N ASP A 78 -3.54 10.28 16.14
CA ASP A 78 -3.12 10.55 14.77
C ASP A 78 -2.42 9.33 14.15
N ALA A 79 -1.45 8.75 14.87
CA ALA A 79 -0.73 7.56 14.40
C ALA A 79 -1.71 6.44 14.05
N ILE A 80 -2.64 6.13 14.96
CA ILE A 80 -3.60 5.03 14.81
C ILE A 80 -4.65 5.36 13.75
N SER A 81 -5.16 6.59 13.68
CA SER A 81 -6.22 6.97 12.75
C SER A 81 -5.74 6.96 11.29
N TYR A 82 -4.52 7.43 11.04
CA TYR A 82 -3.91 7.33 9.70
C TYR A 82 -3.55 5.90 9.34
N TYR A 83 -3.12 5.08 10.31
CA TYR A 83 -2.92 3.66 10.10
C TYR A 83 -4.24 2.94 9.73
N ALA A 84 -5.34 3.28 10.39
CA ALA A 84 -6.66 2.73 10.06
C ALA A 84 -7.10 3.12 8.64
N LYS A 85 -6.82 4.36 8.19
CA LYS A 85 -7.07 4.79 6.81
C LYS A 85 -6.20 4.01 5.81
N TYR A 86 -4.94 3.78 6.14
CA TYR A 86 -4.03 2.93 5.35
C TYR A 86 -4.60 1.51 5.19
N VAL A 87 -5.00 0.85 6.28
CA VAL A 87 -5.55 -0.52 6.24
C VAL A 87 -6.83 -0.59 5.40
N LYS A 88 -7.74 0.39 5.54
CA LYS A 88 -8.97 0.46 4.73
C LYS A 88 -8.66 0.56 3.23
N LEU A 89 -7.72 1.43 2.85
CA LEU A 89 -7.36 1.60 1.45
C LEU A 89 -6.59 0.38 0.91
N GLN A 90 -5.74 -0.26 1.73
CA GLN A 90 -5.05 -1.49 1.38
C GLN A 90 -6.04 -2.63 1.10
N ALA A 91 -7.11 -2.75 1.90
CA ALA A 91 -8.14 -3.76 1.68
C ALA A 91 -8.87 -3.55 0.35
N ILE A 92 -9.17 -2.30 -0.01
CA ILE A 92 -9.79 -1.97 -1.31
C ILE A 92 -8.84 -2.33 -2.46
N LEU A 93 -7.55 -1.96 -2.36
CA LEU A 93 -6.54 -2.33 -3.34
C LEU A 93 -6.41 -3.85 -3.49
N LEU A 94 -6.47 -4.60 -2.39
CA LEU A 94 -6.40 -6.05 -2.42
C LEU A 94 -7.56 -6.66 -3.21
N ILE A 95 -8.78 -6.14 -3.02
CA ILE A 95 -9.96 -6.59 -3.77
C ILE A 95 -9.76 -6.30 -5.27
N ILE A 96 -9.31 -5.09 -5.62
CA ILE A 96 -9.04 -4.72 -7.02
C ILE A 96 -7.97 -5.64 -7.63
N ALA A 97 -6.88 -5.90 -6.90
CA ALA A 97 -5.80 -6.77 -7.34
C ALA A 97 -6.28 -8.21 -7.60
N ILE A 98 -7.11 -8.77 -6.71
CA ILE A 98 -7.70 -10.10 -6.90
C ILE A 98 -8.53 -10.15 -8.18
N VAL A 99 -9.40 -9.14 -8.42
CA VAL A 99 -10.22 -9.07 -9.63
C VAL A 99 -9.35 -9.00 -10.89
N LEU A 100 -8.31 -8.16 -10.88
CA LEU A 100 -7.38 -8.04 -12.03
C LEU A 100 -6.61 -9.34 -12.28
N ILE A 101 -6.17 -10.03 -11.23
CA ILE A 101 -5.49 -11.34 -11.34
C ILE A 101 -6.43 -12.35 -12.00
N VAL A 102 -7.69 -12.46 -11.55
CA VAL A 102 -8.67 -13.38 -12.13
C VAL A 102 -8.91 -13.08 -13.61
N ILE A 103 -9.11 -11.81 -13.96
CA ILE A 103 -9.30 -11.39 -15.36
C ILE A 103 -8.07 -11.75 -16.20
N SER A 104 -6.87 -11.40 -15.73
CA SER A 104 -5.62 -11.70 -16.44
C SER A 104 -5.39 -13.20 -16.65
N ALA A 105 -5.77 -14.03 -15.68
CA ALA A 105 -5.65 -15.48 -15.79
C ALA A 105 -6.58 -16.04 -16.87
N ILE A 106 -7.82 -15.54 -16.96
CA ILE A 106 -8.76 -15.92 -18.02
C ILE A 106 -8.20 -15.53 -19.39
N PHE A 107 -7.72 -14.30 -19.55
CA PHE A 107 -7.11 -13.85 -20.80
C PHE A 107 -5.87 -14.66 -21.19
N ALA A 108 -5.01 -15.00 -20.23
CA ALA A 108 -3.83 -15.82 -20.47
C ALA A 108 -4.22 -17.22 -20.94
N ILE A 109 -5.21 -17.87 -20.32
CA ILE A 109 -5.68 -19.20 -20.72
C ILE A 109 -6.26 -19.16 -22.14
N VAL A 110 -7.13 -18.19 -22.43
CA VAL A 110 -7.73 -18.03 -23.76
C VAL A 110 -6.68 -17.70 -24.81
N GLY A 111 -5.71 -16.85 -24.49
CA GLY A 111 -4.62 -16.48 -25.38
C GLY A 111 -3.73 -17.68 -25.73
N VAL A 112 -3.32 -18.46 -24.74
CA VAL A 112 -2.54 -19.70 -24.94
C VAL A 112 -3.33 -20.71 -25.76
N TRP A 113 -4.62 -20.90 -25.46
CA TRP A 113 -5.47 -21.82 -26.22
C TRP A 113 -5.68 -21.37 -27.67
N SER A 114 -5.84 -20.07 -27.91
CA SER A 114 -5.99 -19.54 -29.28
C SER A 114 -4.68 -19.66 -30.07
N PHE A 115 -3.53 -19.46 -29.42
CA PHE A 115 -2.22 -19.56 -30.05
C PHE A 115 -1.89 -21.00 -30.47
N SER A 116 -2.24 -22.00 -29.66
CA SER A 116 -2.01 -23.41 -30.02
C SER A 116 -2.87 -23.87 -31.20
N GLN A 117 -4.09 -23.36 -31.36
CA GLN A 117 -4.95 -23.67 -32.51
C GLN A 117 -4.46 -23.07 -33.83
N LEU A 118 -3.65 -22.00 -33.78
CA LEU A 118 -3.10 -21.32 -34.96
C LEU A 118 -1.79 -21.95 -35.48
N GLY A 119 -1.39 -23.11 -34.98
CA GLY A 119 -0.16 -23.81 -35.41
C GLY A 119 1.11 -23.28 -34.74
N GLY A 120 0.99 -22.54 -33.64
CA GLY A 120 2.10 -22.36 -32.70
C GLY A 120 2.43 -23.71 -32.07
N ILE A 121 3.67 -24.17 -32.28
CA ILE A 121 4.29 -25.47 -31.90
C ILE A 121 3.56 -26.24 -30.79
#